data_AF-A0A8C4IJY1-F1
#
_entry.id   AF-A0A8C4IJY1-F1
#
_cell.length_a   1.000
_cell.length_b   1.000
_cell.length_c   1.000
_cell.angle_alpha   90.00
_cell.angle_beta   90.00
_cell.angle_gamma   90.00
#
_symmetry.space_group_name_H-M   'P 1'
#
loop_
_entity.id
_entity.type
_entity.pdbx_description
1 polymer ?
#
loop_
_entity_poly.entity_id
_entity_poly.type
_entity_poly.pdbx_seq_one_letter_code
_entity_poly.pdbx_strand_id
1 'polypeptide(L)'
;LPSQQKFGERPQPQRLTREAMRNYLKGKDDQTVLILHAKVAQKSYGNEKRFFCPPPCVYLMGSGWKKKLEIMEKEGCTEQEAQPCAFIGIGNSEQEMQQLNLEGKHFCTAKTLYISDSDKRKHFMLSVKMLYGNSANIGVFLSKRIKVISKPSKKKQSLKNADLCIASGTKVALFNRLRSQTVSTRYLHVEGGNFLASSQQWGAFYIHLLDDEESEGEEFAVRDGYIHYGQTVKLVCSVTGMALPRLVIRKVDKQTALMDADDPVSQLHKCCFYLKDTDRMYLCLSQERIIQFQATACSKETNKEIINDGASWTIISTDKAEYTFYEGMGPVLTPVTPVPVVESLQLNGGGDVAMLELTGQNFTPNLRVWFGDVEADTMYRCGESVLCVVPDISAFREGWRWVRQPVQVPVTLVRNDGIIYATALTFTYTPEPGPRPHCSAAGAILRSHSTSSSSPASSSSPK
;
A
#
# COMPACT_ATOMS: atom_id res chain seq x y z
N LEU A 1 -28.80 47.03 11.20
CA LEU A 1 -28.88 46.14 10.02
C LEU A 1 -27.49 45.55 9.80
N PRO A 2 -27.21 44.32 10.25
CA PRO A 2 -25.94 43.67 9.95
C PRO A 2 -25.94 43.20 8.50
N SER A 3 -24.80 43.41 7.85
CA SER A 3 -24.48 43.07 6.47
C SER A 3 -24.76 41.61 6.15
N GLN A 4 -25.58 41.38 5.12
CA GLN A 4 -25.78 40.07 4.48
C GLN A 4 -24.44 39.51 4.00
N GLN A 5 -23.93 38.48 4.66
CA GLN A 5 -22.91 37.62 4.09
C GLN A 5 -23.53 36.90 2.87
N LYS A 6 -22.92 37.09 1.70
CA LYS A 6 -23.26 36.39 0.47
C LYS A 6 -23.07 34.88 0.67
N PHE A 7 -24.15 34.16 0.93
CA PHE A 7 -24.24 32.73 0.61
C PHE A 7 -24.15 32.59 -0.92
N GLY A 8 -23.09 31.99 -1.45
CA GLY A 8 -23.15 31.44 -2.82
C GLY A 8 -21.93 31.53 -3.75
N GLU A 9 -20.77 32.06 -3.35
CA GLU A 9 -19.56 31.95 -4.21
C GLU A 9 -18.91 30.58 -3.98
N ARG A 10 -19.22 29.64 -4.87
CA ARG A 10 -18.59 28.31 -4.91
C ARG A 10 -17.10 28.50 -5.25
N PRO A 11 -16.16 27.89 -4.51
CA PRO A 11 -14.74 27.97 -4.85
C PRO A 11 -14.51 27.48 -6.28
N GLN A 12 -13.94 28.32 -7.14
CA GLN A 12 -13.52 27.90 -8.47
C GLN A 12 -12.27 27.01 -8.34
N PRO A 13 -12.13 25.95 -9.17
CA PRO A 13 -10.94 25.11 -9.14
C PRO A 13 -9.70 25.95 -9.44
N GLN A 14 -8.76 25.99 -8.48
CA GLN A 14 -7.56 26.78 -8.58
C GLN A 14 -6.36 25.88 -8.88
N ARG A 15 -5.60 26.22 -9.93
CA ARG A 15 -4.36 25.50 -10.24
C ARG A 15 -3.34 25.69 -9.13
N LEU A 16 -2.56 24.65 -8.85
CA LEU A 16 -1.48 24.70 -7.87
C LEU A 16 -0.44 25.75 -8.27
N THR A 17 -0.06 26.60 -7.31
CA THR A 17 1.02 27.57 -7.50
C THR A 17 2.37 26.98 -7.06
N ARG A 18 3.46 27.51 -7.62
CA ARG A 18 4.82 27.15 -7.20
C ARG A 18 5.06 27.39 -5.70
N GLU A 19 4.49 28.46 -5.16
CA GLU A 19 4.56 28.77 -3.73
C GLU A 19 3.80 27.75 -2.86
N ALA A 20 2.59 27.37 -3.27
CA ALA A 20 1.82 26.34 -2.58
C ALA A 20 2.56 24.98 -2.58
N MET A 21 3.18 24.61 -3.72
CA MET A 21 4.02 23.41 -3.80
C MET A 21 5.23 23.49 -2.86
N ARG A 22 5.93 24.63 -2.77
CA ARG A 22 7.04 24.82 -1.81
C ARG A 22 6.59 24.66 -0.36
N ASN A 23 5.42 25.19 -0.02
CA ASN A 23 4.85 25.05 1.33
C ASN A 23 4.49 23.59 1.63
N TYR A 24 3.89 22.90 0.65
CA TYR A 24 3.63 21.47 0.74
C TYR A 24 4.92 20.66 0.95
N LEU A 25 5.96 20.88 0.15
CA LEU A 25 7.22 20.12 0.25
C LEU A 25 7.96 20.30 1.57
N LYS A 26 7.73 21.40 2.29
CA LYS A 26 8.27 21.64 3.64
C LYS A 26 7.53 20.84 4.73
N GLY A 27 6.19 20.78 4.66
CA GLY A 27 5.36 20.17 5.70
C GLY A 27 4.99 18.72 5.44
N LYS A 28 4.70 18.37 4.17
CA LYS A 28 4.16 17.07 3.72
C LYS A 28 3.03 16.56 4.62
N ASP A 29 2.07 17.46 4.90
CA ASP A 29 0.89 17.16 5.72
C ASP A 29 -0.14 16.33 4.93
N ASP A 30 0.28 15.19 4.38
CA ASP A 30 -0.56 14.35 3.53
C ASP A 30 -1.69 13.67 4.32
N GLN A 31 -2.81 13.42 3.64
CA GLN A 31 -3.83 12.46 4.07
C GLN A 31 -3.57 11.14 3.35
N THR A 32 -3.31 10.08 4.12
CA THR A 32 -3.07 8.74 3.58
C THR A 32 -4.13 7.76 4.03
N VAL A 33 -4.69 7.00 3.09
CA VAL A 33 -5.58 5.86 3.32
C VAL A 33 -4.82 4.58 3.00
N LEU A 34 -4.69 3.70 3.98
CA LEU A 34 -4.04 2.40 3.83
C LEU A 34 -5.06 1.28 4.03
N ILE A 35 -5.18 0.39 3.04
CA ILE A 35 -6.02 -0.80 3.09
C ILE A 35 -5.11 -2.03 3.17
N LEU A 36 -5.07 -2.67 4.35
CA LEU A 36 -4.37 -3.93 4.56
C LEU A 36 -5.33 -5.11 4.43
N HIS A 37 -4.96 -6.14 3.66
CA HIS A 37 -5.81 -7.29 3.45
C HIS A 37 -5.01 -8.55 3.08
N ALA A 38 -5.66 -9.71 3.14
CA ALA A 38 -5.11 -10.95 2.59
C ALA A 38 -5.17 -10.97 1.05
N LYS A 39 -4.21 -11.65 0.41
CA LYS A 39 -4.19 -11.86 -1.06
C LYS A 39 -5.21 -12.89 -1.53
N VAL A 40 -5.72 -13.72 -0.63
CA VAL A 40 -6.73 -14.73 -0.94
C VAL A 40 -7.90 -14.68 0.04
N ALA A 41 -9.08 -15.09 -0.42
CA ALA A 41 -10.28 -15.21 0.39
C ALA A 41 -10.96 -16.56 0.15
N GLN A 42 -11.31 -17.25 1.22
CA GLN A 42 -12.04 -18.51 1.14
C GLN A 42 -13.54 -18.24 0.91
N LYS A 43 -14.09 -18.89 -0.11
CA LYS A 43 -15.51 -18.84 -0.46
C LYS A 43 -16.38 -19.50 0.62
N SER A 44 -17.51 -18.86 0.90
CA SER A 44 -18.58 -19.38 1.76
C SER A 44 -19.58 -20.18 0.93
N TYR A 45 -20.06 -21.32 1.43
CA TYR A 45 -20.97 -22.19 0.68
C TYR A 45 -22.35 -22.27 1.36
N GLY A 46 -23.41 -22.07 0.58
CA GLY A 46 -24.78 -22.08 1.10
C GLY A 46 -24.97 -20.97 2.13
N ASN A 47 -25.45 -21.32 3.32
CA ASN A 47 -25.72 -20.35 4.40
C ASN A 47 -24.53 -20.16 5.36
N GLU A 48 -23.43 -20.90 5.20
CA GLU A 48 -22.22 -20.70 6.01
C GLU A 48 -21.61 -19.32 5.72
N LYS A 49 -21.04 -18.65 6.73
CA LYS A 49 -20.26 -17.41 6.55
C LYS A 49 -18.82 -17.62 6.98
N ARG A 50 -17.91 -17.71 6.02
CA ARG A 50 -16.47 -17.77 6.24
C ARG A 50 -15.90 -16.36 6.14
N PHE A 51 -15.76 -15.71 7.28
CA PHE A 51 -15.21 -14.36 7.34
C PHE A 51 -13.75 -14.33 6.88
N PHE A 52 -13.37 -13.24 6.23
CA PHE A 52 -11.99 -13.01 5.80
C PHE A 52 -11.05 -12.98 7.01
N CYS A 53 -9.92 -13.68 6.91
CA CYS A 53 -8.97 -13.84 8.00
C CYS A 53 -7.53 -13.80 7.45
N PRO A 54 -6.70 -12.82 7.86
CA PRO A 54 -7.04 -11.74 8.80
C PRO A 54 -8.11 -10.77 8.24
N PRO A 55 -8.84 -10.06 9.11
CA PRO A 55 -9.87 -9.11 8.68
C PRO A 55 -9.20 -7.93 7.95
N PRO A 56 -9.73 -7.48 6.80
CA PRO A 56 -9.23 -6.29 6.14
C PRO A 56 -9.26 -5.09 7.09
N CYS A 57 -8.22 -4.27 7.06
CA CYS A 57 -8.06 -3.11 7.92
C CYS A 57 -7.89 -1.85 7.09
N VAL A 58 -8.50 -0.76 7.55
CA VAL A 58 -8.33 0.57 6.97
C VAL A 58 -7.63 1.44 8.01
N TYR A 59 -6.54 2.09 7.63
CA TYR A 59 -5.79 3.05 8.46
C TYR A 59 -5.83 4.43 7.81
N LEU A 60 -6.02 5.46 8.64
CA LEU A 60 -5.90 6.87 8.29
C LEU A 60 -4.56 7.37 8.83
N MET A 61 -3.60 7.59 7.95
CA MET A 61 -2.22 7.94 8.26
C MET A 61 -1.90 9.36 7.80
N GLY A 62 -0.93 10.01 8.45
CA GLY A 62 -0.45 11.36 8.10
C GLY A 62 -1.13 12.47 8.91
N SER A 63 -0.39 13.56 9.14
CA SER A 63 -0.87 14.75 9.87
C SER A 63 -1.99 15.49 9.15
N GLY A 64 -2.17 15.26 7.84
CA GLY A 64 -3.19 15.89 7.02
C GLY A 64 -4.61 15.65 7.51
N TRP A 65 -4.90 14.49 8.10
CA TRP A 65 -6.23 14.20 8.66
C TRP A 65 -6.57 15.12 9.83
N LYS A 66 -5.60 15.34 10.74
CA LYS A 66 -5.77 16.25 11.87
C LYS A 66 -5.89 17.70 11.40
N LYS A 67 -5.05 18.10 10.44
CA LYS A 67 -5.09 19.45 9.85
C LYS A 67 -6.43 19.73 9.17
N LYS A 68 -6.98 18.74 8.47
CA LYS A 68 -8.29 18.84 7.82
C LYS A 68 -9.42 18.99 8.85
N LEU A 69 -9.38 18.23 9.94
CA LEU A 69 -10.32 18.37 11.06
C LEU A 69 -10.29 19.80 11.62
N GLU A 70 -9.10 20.33 11.93
CA GLU A 70 -8.93 21.70 12.45
C GLU A 70 -9.42 22.79 11.48
N ILE A 71 -9.30 22.57 10.16
CA ILE A 71 -9.81 23.48 9.13
C ILE A 71 -11.34 23.46 9.13
N MET A 72 -11.95 22.27 9.14
CA MET A 72 -13.41 22.13 9.12
C MET A 72 -14.05 22.73 10.39
N GLU A 73 -13.42 22.57 11.54
CA GLU A 73 -13.87 23.20 12.79
C GLU A 73 -13.81 24.73 12.73
N LYS A 74 -12.76 25.30 12.13
CA LYS A 74 -12.66 26.76 11.91
C LYS A 74 -13.70 27.28 10.93
N GLU A 75 -14.13 26.46 9.98
CA GLU A 75 -15.21 26.76 9.04
C GLU A 75 -16.62 26.58 9.66
N GLY A 76 -16.70 26.15 10.93
CA GLY A 76 -17.94 26.04 11.69
C GLY A 76 -18.57 24.65 11.69
N CYS A 77 -17.91 23.62 11.16
CA CYS A 77 -18.35 22.23 11.31
C CYS A 77 -18.22 21.77 12.75
N THR A 78 -19.20 20.99 13.22
CA THR A 78 -19.10 20.24 14.46
C THR A 78 -18.10 19.08 14.33
N GLU A 79 -17.62 18.56 15.47
CA GLU A 79 -16.71 17.40 15.50
C GLU A 79 -17.31 16.19 14.76
N GLN A 80 -18.62 15.96 14.89
CA GLN A 80 -19.33 14.88 14.20
C GLN A 80 -19.38 15.08 12.68
N GLU A 81 -19.53 16.32 12.22
CA GLU A 81 -19.55 16.67 10.79
C GLU A 81 -18.18 16.55 10.13
N ALA A 82 -17.12 16.81 10.88
CA ALA A 82 -15.74 16.75 10.41
C ALA A 82 -15.09 15.36 10.53
N GLN A 83 -15.72 14.45 11.27
CA GLN A 83 -15.23 13.07 11.44
C GLN A 83 -15.31 12.28 10.11
N PRO A 84 -14.22 11.61 9.70
CA PRO A 84 -14.25 10.67 8.58
C PRO A 84 -15.09 9.43 8.88
N CYS A 85 -15.99 9.10 7.96
CA CYS A 85 -16.81 7.90 7.93
C CYS A 85 -16.37 7.01 6.76
N ALA A 86 -16.24 5.70 7.00
CA ALA A 86 -15.86 4.75 5.96
C ALA A 86 -16.82 3.56 5.88
N PHE A 87 -17.05 3.08 4.67
CA PHE A 87 -17.83 1.88 4.37
C PHE A 87 -17.00 0.95 3.51
N ILE A 88 -17.04 -0.35 3.75
CA ILE A 88 -16.26 -1.35 3.03
C ILE A 88 -17.14 -2.43 2.42
N GLY A 89 -16.87 -2.80 1.18
CA GLY A 89 -17.57 -3.88 0.48
C GLY A 89 -16.66 -4.68 -0.45
N ILE A 90 -17.17 -5.76 -1.01
CA ILE A 90 -16.43 -6.64 -1.93
C ILE A 90 -16.65 -6.29 -3.43
N GLY A 91 -17.22 -5.12 -3.71
CA GLY A 91 -17.54 -4.66 -5.05
C GLY A 91 -18.62 -5.47 -5.77
N ASN A 92 -19.52 -6.13 -5.04
CA ASN A 92 -20.76 -6.71 -5.57
C ASN A 92 -21.93 -5.84 -5.11
N SER A 93 -22.79 -5.40 -6.02
CA SER A 93 -23.97 -4.58 -5.74
C SER A 93 -25.03 -5.29 -4.90
N GLU A 94 -25.03 -6.63 -4.88
CA GLU A 94 -25.99 -7.42 -4.10
C GLU A 94 -25.69 -7.43 -2.60
N GLN A 95 -24.45 -7.10 -2.20
CA GLN A 95 -24.02 -7.09 -0.81
C GLN A 95 -23.83 -5.65 -0.33
N GLU A 96 -24.56 -5.27 0.72
CA GLU A 96 -24.44 -3.95 1.33
C GLU A 96 -23.02 -3.72 1.90
N MET A 97 -22.55 -2.48 1.80
CA MET A 97 -21.27 -2.09 2.37
C MET A 97 -21.38 -2.03 3.90
N GLN A 98 -20.38 -2.57 4.59
CA GLN A 98 -20.30 -2.57 6.04
C GLN A 98 -19.69 -1.25 6.52
N GLN A 99 -20.33 -0.58 7.48
CA GLN A 99 -19.76 0.61 8.10
C GLN A 99 -18.54 0.25 8.94
N LEU A 100 -17.47 1.03 8.80
CA LEU A 100 -16.28 0.98 9.63
C LEU A 100 -16.37 2.09 10.68
N ASN A 101 -16.29 1.70 11.96
CA ASN A 101 -16.23 2.67 13.04
C ASN A 101 -14.79 3.20 13.22
N LEU A 102 -14.56 4.43 12.77
CA LEU A 102 -13.30 5.17 12.88
C LEU A 102 -13.33 6.25 13.97
N GLU A 103 -14.40 6.33 14.77
CA GLU A 103 -14.57 7.38 15.80
C GLU A 103 -13.45 7.29 16.84
N GLY A 104 -12.69 8.39 17.00
CA GLY A 104 -11.55 8.46 17.91
C GLY A 104 -10.40 7.51 17.61
N LYS A 105 -10.40 6.84 16.44
CA LYS A 105 -9.38 5.85 16.05
C LYS A 105 -8.83 6.14 14.66
N HIS A 106 -7.52 5.98 14.50
CA HIS A 106 -6.88 6.06 13.20
C HIS A 106 -6.99 4.77 12.38
N PHE A 107 -7.68 3.74 12.88
CA PHE A 107 -7.86 2.49 12.15
C PHE A 107 -9.16 1.76 12.50
N CYS A 108 -9.64 0.93 11.59
CA CYS A 108 -10.77 0.04 11.80
C CYS A 108 -10.60 -1.28 11.03
N THR A 109 -11.23 -2.35 11.50
CA THR A 109 -11.14 -3.69 10.92
C THR A 109 -12.51 -4.21 10.50
N ALA A 110 -12.60 -4.78 9.30
CA ALA A 110 -13.82 -5.36 8.74
C ALA A 110 -13.93 -6.86 9.08
N LYS A 111 -14.47 -7.18 10.27
CA LYS A 111 -14.45 -8.55 10.82
C LYS A 111 -15.49 -9.49 10.24
N THR A 112 -16.51 -8.97 9.54
CA THR A 112 -17.68 -9.73 9.10
C THR A 112 -17.82 -9.78 7.57
N LEU A 113 -16.77 -9.41 6.82
CA LEU A 113 -16.74 -9.57 5.36
C LEU A 113 -16.58 -11.04 4.97
N TYR A 114 -17.36 -11.48 3.99
CA TYR A 114 -17.28 -12.80 3.38
C TYR A 114 -17.71 -12.71 1.91
N ILE A 115 -17.36 -13.74 1.11
CA ILE A 115 -17.82 -13.89 -0.27
C ILE A 115 -18.60 -15.21 -0.42
N SER A 116 -19.81 -15.12 -0.97
CA SER A 116 -20.72 -16.25 -1.21
C SER A 116 -20.30 -17.10 -2.42
N ASP A 117 -20.78 -18.33 -2.52
CA ASP A 117 -20.61 -19.19 -3.68
C ASP A 117 -21.52 -18.82 -4.86
N SER A 118 -22.54 -17.99 -4.62
CA SER A 118 -23.29 -17.29 -5.68
C SER A 118 -22.37 -16.39 -6.51
N ASP A 119 -21.37 -15.76 -5.88
CA ASP A 119 -20.38 -14.93 -6.56
C ASP A 119 -19.41 -15.81 -7.38
N LYS A 120 -19.44 -15.63 -8.72
CA LYS A 120 -18.65 -16.42 -9.67
C LYS A 120 -17.31 -15.78 -10.03
N ARG A 121 -17.00 -14.59 -9.52
CA ARG A 121 -15.74 -13.91 -9.79
C ARG A 121 -14.58 -14.75 -9.24
N LYS A 122 -13.53 -14.92 -10.05
CA LYS A 122 -12.28 -15.58 -9.62
C LYS A 122 -11.43 -14.68 -8.74
N HIS A 123 -11.60 -13.36 -8.90
CA HIS A 123 -10.89 -12.34 -8.17
C HIS A 123 -11.81 -11.14 -7.94
N PHE A 124 -11.58 -10.40 -6.86
CA PHE A 124 -12.29 -9.16 -6.55
C PHE A 124 -11.32 -8.16 -5.90
N MET A 125 -11.77 -6.93 -5.71
CA MET A 125 -11.09 -5.93 -4.87
C MET A 125 -12.09 -5.48 -3.81
N LEU A 126 -11.59 -5.14 -2.64
CA LEU A 126 -12.39 -4.42 -1.65
C LEU A 126 -12.57 -2.98 -2.14
N SER A 127 -13.73 -2.41 -1.85
CA SER A 127 -14.05 -1.01 -2.14
C SER A 127 -14.33 -0.32 -0.81
N VAL A 128 -13.53 0.68 -0.49
CA VAL A 128 -13.67 1.52 0.71
C VAL A 128 -14.19 2.89 0.27
N LYS A 129 -15.46 3.16 0.53
CA LYS A 129 -16.08 4.46 0.29
C LYS A 129 -15.93 5.33 1.54
N MET A 130 -15.40 6.53 1.37
CA MET A 130 -15.17 7.47 2.47
C MET A 130 -15.90 8.78 2.25
N LEU A 131 -16.49 9.30 3.33
CA LEU A 131 -17.23 10.55 3.40
C LEU A 131 -16.89 11.23 4.73
N TYR A 132 -17.09 12.54 4.82
CA TYR A 132 -17.18 13.21 6.11
C TYR A 132 -18.61 13.13 6.68
N GLY A 133 -18.78 13.40 7.98
CA GLY A 133 -20.09 13.42 8.63
C GLY A 133 -21.08 14.41 8.00
N ASN A 134 -20.59 15.54 7.46
CA ASN A 134 -21.39 16.48 6.67
C ASN A 134 -21.74 16.00 5.25
N SER A 135 -21.51 14.72 4.93
CA SER A 135 -21.71 14.10 3.61
C SER A 135 -20.78 14.60 2.49
N ALA A 136 -19.77 15.41 2.79
CA ALA A 136 -18.74 15.75 1.81
C ALA A 136 -17.97 14.50 1.39
N ASN A 137 -17.83 14.30 0.08
CA ASN A 137 -17.31 13.06 -0.47
C ASN A 137 -15.78 13.09 -0.56
N ILE A 138 -15.10 12.18 0.17
CA ILE A 138 -13.65 12.01 0.07
C ILE A 138 -13.35 11.20 -1.20
N GLY A 139 -13.96 10.02 -1.33
CA GLY A 139 -13.77 9.18 -2.50
C GLY A 139 -13.96 7.68 -2.25
N VAL A 140 -13.61 6.89 -3.27
CA VAL A 140 -13.63 5.42 -3.23
C VAL A 140 -12.23 4.87 -3.49
N PHE A 141 -11.72 4.11 -2.52
CA PHE A 141 -10.39 3.51 -2.52
C PHE A 141 -10.49 2.00 -2.70
N LEU A 142 -9.70 1.42 -3.60
CA LEU A 142 -9.74 0.00 -3.90
C LEU A 142 -8.62 -0.74 -3.18
N SER A 143 -8.84 -1.99 -2.77
CA SER A 143 -7.71 -2.84 -2.38
C SER A 143 -6.93 -3.34 -3.59
N LYS A 144 -5.81 -4.02 -3.36
CA LYS A 144 -5.21 -4.87 -4.40
C LYS A 144 -6.10 -6.09 -4.65
N ARG A 145 -5.86 -6.77 -5.77
CA ARG A 145 -6.64 -7.93 -6.21
C ARG A 145 -6.58 -9.07 -5.18
N ILE A 146 -7.74 -9.60 -4.81
CA ILE A 146 -7.91 -10.75 -3.92
C ILE A 146 -8.40 -11.94 -4.72
N LYS A 147 -7.69 -13.07 -4.65
CA LYS A 147 -8.05 -14.33 -5.32
C LYS A 147 -9.05 -15.13 -4.50
N VAL A 148 -10.12 -15.60 -5.13
CA VAL A 148 -11.12 -16.45 -4.48
C VAL A 148 -10.68 -17.91 -4.54
N ILE A 149 -10.68 -18.58 -3.39
CA ILE A 149 -10.34 -20.00 -3.26
C ILE A 149 -11.48 -20.78 -2.62
N SER A 150 -11.66 -22.06 -2.99
CA SER A 150 -12.70 -22.92 -2.44
C SER A 150 -12.34 -23.43 -1.04
N LYS A 151 -11.17 -24.06 -0.93
CA LYS A 151 -10.58 -24.58 0.31
C LYS A 151 -9.05 -24.59 0.18
N PRO A 152 -8.29 -24.51 1.30
CA PRO A 152 -6.85 -24.75 1.29
C PRO A 152 -6.55 -26.15 0.77
N SER A 153 -5.54 -26.28 -0.10
CA SER A 153 -5.14 -27.59 -0.63
C SER A 153 -4.49 -28.44 0.46
N LYS A 154 -4.95 -29.67 0.64
CA LYS A 154 -4.31 -30.69 1.49
C LYS A 154 -3.26 -31.51 0.74
N LYS A 155 -3.25 -31.48 -0.59
CA LYS A 155 -2.24 -32.19 -1.41
C LYS A 155 -0.92 -31.41 -1.37
N LYS A 156 0.21 -32.11 -1.56
CA LYS A 156 1.52 -31.46 -1.78
C LYS A 156 1.33 -30.39 -2.85
N GLN A 157 1.68 -29.14 -2.50
CA GLN A 157 1.50 -28.03 -3.41
C GLN A 157 2.47 -28.19 -4.59
N SER A 158 1.97 -27.98 -5.81
CA SER A 158 2.83 -27.97 -7.00
C SER A 158 3.18 -26.53 -7.36
N LEU A 159 4.42 -26.30 -7.77
CA LEU A 159 4.88 -25.03 -8.33
C LEU A 159 4.13 -24.62 -9.62
N LYS A 160 3.39 -25.55 -10.25
CA LYS A 160 2.47 -25.23 -11.36
C LYS A 160 1.36 -24.23 -10.95
N ASN A 161 1.03 -24.15 -9.67
CA ASN A 161 0.10 -23.18 -9.09
C ASN A 161 0.84 -22.17 -8.21
N ALA A 162 1.82 -21.49 -8.80
CA ALA A 162 2.69 -20.50 -8.15
C ALA A 162 1.94 -19.41 -7.36
N ASP A 163 0.75 -18.99 -7.84
CA ASP A 163 -0.09 -17.98 -7.18
C ASP A 163 -0.46 -18.29 -5.73
N LEU A 164 -0.44 -19.57 -5.34
CA LEU A 164 -0.78 -20.02 -3.99
C LEU A 164 0.46 -20.27 -3.13
N CYS A 165 1.65 -20.30 -3.72
CA CYS A 165 2.90 -20.42 -2.99
C CYS A 165 3.26 -19.08 -2.33
N ILE A 166 4.12 -19.13 -1.33
CA ILE A 166 4.66 -17.95 -0.65
C ILE A 166 6.09 -17.74 -1.14
N ALA A 167 6.38 -16.58 -1.70
CA ALA A 167 7.72 -16.23 -2.17
C ALA A 167 8.51 -15.49 -1.07
N SER A 168 9.83 -15.70 -1.06
CA SER A 168 10.78 -14.94 -0.23
C SER A 168 10.64 -13.44 -0.50
N GLY A 169 10.77 -12.62 0.54
CA GLY A 169 10.61 -11.17 0.47
C GLY A 169 9.17 -10.68 0.36
N THR A 170 8.17 -11.58 0.27
CA THR A 170 6.76 -11.18 0.33
C THR A 170 6.26 -11.08 1.76
N LYS A 171 5.09 -10.45 1.94
CA LYS A 171 4.48 -10.23 3.26
C LYS A 171 3.44 -11.30 3.57
N VAL A 172 3.45 -11.77 4.82
CA VAL A 172 2.50 -12.72 5.38
C VAL A 172 1.91 -12.21 6.68
N ALA A 173 0.70 -12.67 7.01
CA ALA A 173 0.15 -12.63 8.35
C ALA A 173 0.12 -14.04 8.94
N LEU A 174 0.30 -14.10 10.25
CA LEU A 174 0.22 -15.34 11.03
C LEU A 174 -0.90 -15.22 12.04
N PHE A 175 -1.76 -16.22 12.08
CA PHE A 175 -2.83 -16.29 13.07
C PHE A 175 -3.01 -17.68 13.63
N ASN A 176 -3.36 -17.76 14.89
CA ASN A 176 -3.77 -18.99 15.55
C ASN A 176 -5.26 -18.94 15.83
N ARG A 177 -5.93 -20.08 15.72
CA ARG A 177 -7.33 -20.24 16.08
C ARG A 177 -7.52 -21.50 16.91
N LEU A 178 -7.61 -21.33 18.23
CA LEU A 178 -7.79 -22.43 19.16
C LEU A 178 -9.15 -23.11 18.93
N ARG A 179 -9.12 -24.44 18.71
CA ARG A 179 -10.31 -25.27 18.48
C ARG A 179 -11.25 -24.75 17.37
N SER A 180 -10.70 -24.04 16.38
CA SER A 180 -11.47 -23.46 15.26
C SER A 180 -12.55 -22.44 15.67
N GLN A 181 -12.45 -21.85 16.86
CA GLN A 181 -13.40 -20.84 17.35
C GLN A 181 -13.01 -19.44 16.89
N THR A 182 -13.90 -18.69 16.23
CA THR A 182 -13.56 -17.35 15.70
C THR A 182 -13.12 -16.37 16.80
N VAL A 183 -13.76 -16.41 17.97
CA VAL A 183 -13.46 -15.53 19.12
C VAL A 183 -12.07 -15.80 19.73
N SER A 184 -11.53 -17.01 19.54
CA SER A 184 -10.19 -17.36 20.01
C SER A 184 -9.09 -16.97 19.02
N THR A 185 -9.43 -16.36 17.87
CA THR A 185 -8.41 -15.99 16.88
C THR A 185 -7.47 -14.97 17.48
N ARG A 186 -6.17 -15.23 17.36
CA ARG A 186 -5.08 -14.32 17.73
C ARG A 186 -4.13 -14.18 16.57
N TYR A 187 -3.65 -12.97 16.33
CA TYR A 187 -2.74 -12.64 15.24
C TYR A 187 -1.39 -12.25 15.81
N LEU A 188 -0.32 -12.69 15.16
CA LEU A 188 1.00 -12.17 15.46
C LEU A 188 1.02 -10.67 15.12
N HIS A 189 1.45 -9.85 16.06
CA HIS A 189 1.53 -8.39 15.93
C HIS A 189 2.69 -7.85 16.75
N VAL A 190 3.12 -6.62 16.46
CA VAL A 190 4.22 -5.95 17.18
C VAL A 190 3.70 -4.63 17.73
N GLU A 191 3.81 -4.45 19.04
CA GLU A 191 3.41 -3.22 19.74
C GLU A 191 4.38 -2.99 20.90
N GLY A 192 4.73 -1.73 21.18
CA GLY A 192 5.60 -1.39 22.31
C GLY A 192 6.96 -2.11 22.30
N GLY A 193 7.54 -2.34 21.12
CA GLY A 193 8.82 -3.03 20.98
C GLY A 193 8.79 -4.53 21.29
N ASN A 194 7.62 -5.17 21.31
CA ASN A 194 7.47 -6.59 21.61
C ASN A 194 6.56 -7.32 20.61
N PHE A 195 6.85 -8.60 20.37
CA PHE A 195 5.94 -9.49 19.65
C PHE A 195 4.83 -9.97 20.58
N LEU A 196 3.59 -9.85 20.13
CA LEU A 196 2.40 -10.23 20.87
C LEU A 196 1.39 -10.97 19.99
N ALA A 197 0.40 -11.60 20.64
CA ALA A 197 -0.71 -12.28 20.01
C ALA A 197 -1.99 -11.45 20.20
N SER A 198 -2.29 -10.54 19.27
CA SER A 198 -3.42 -9.60 19.39
C SER A 198 -4.74 -10.23 18.96
N SER A 199 -5.84 -9.84 19.60
CA SER A 199 -7.21 -10.17 19.18
C SER A 199 -7.84 -9.13 18.25
N GLN A 200 -7.20 -7.97 18.10
CA GLN A 200 -7.76 -6.80 17.41
C GLN A 200 -6.97 -6.40 16.17
N GLN A 201 -5.64 -6.44 16.26
CA GLN A 201 -4.72 -6.03 15.21
C GLN A 201 -3.94 -7.24 14.71
N TRP A 202 -3.34 -7.12 13.54
CA TRP A 202 -2.46 -8.14 12.97
C TRP A 202 -1.29 -7.47 12.27
N GLY A 203 -0.11 -8.07 12.39
CA GLY A 203 1.10 -7.61 11.71
C GLY A 203 1.22 -8.23 10.32
N ALA A 204 1.75 -7.45 9.38
CA ALA A 204 2.32 -7.96 8.14
C ALA A 204 3.83 -8.13 8.33
N PHE A 205 4.34 -9.33 8.06
CA PHE A 205 5.74 -9.68 8.24
C PHE A 205 6.33 -10.07 6.89
N TYR A 206 7.45 -9.49 6.51
CA TYR A 206 8.27 -10.05 5.45
C TYR A 206 8.77 -11.42 5.88
N ILE A 207 8.64 -12.40 4.99
CA ILE A 207 9.23 -13.73 5.17
C ILE A 207 10.41 -13.87 4.22
N HIS A 208 11.62 -13.83 4.77
CA HIS A 208 12.86 -13.94 4.00
C HIS A 208 13.39 -15.37 4.08
N LEU A 209 13.70 -15.96 2.93
CA LEU A 209 14.43 -17.22 2.84
C LEU A 209 15.91 -16.94 3.11
N LEU A 210 16.50 -17.73 3.99
CA LEU A 210 17.93 -17.66 4.32
C LEU A 210 18.65 -18.91 3.81
N ASP A 211 19.98 -18.82 3.73
CA ASP A 211 20.81 -20.01 3.62
C ASP A 211 20.81 -20.80 4.95
N ASP A 212 21.06 -22.10 4.88
CA ASP A 212 21.09 -22.93 6.08
C ASP A 212 22.35 -22.69 6.91
N GLU A 213 23.43 -22.18 6.32
CA GLU A 213 24.65 -21.79 7.03
C GLU A 213 24.61 -20.34 7.55
N GLU A 214 23.55 -19.58 7.26
CA GLU A 214 23.44 -18.17 7.65
C GLU A 214 23.39 -18.03 9.18
N SER A 215 24.31 -17.24 9.76
CA SER A 215 24.38 -16.97 11.19
C SER A 215 23.28 -16.01 11.67
N GLU A 216 23.05 -15.94 12.98
CA GLU A 216 22.11 -14.97 13.55
C GLU A 216 22.69 -13.55 13.45
N GLY A 217 21.97 -12.63 12.82
CA GLY A 217 22.35 -11.23 12.69
C GLY A 217 21.16 -10.32 12.36
N GLU A 218 21.35 -9.01 12.54
CA GLU A 218 20.38 -7.97 12.10
C GLU A 218 20.46 -7.75 10.59
N GLU A 219 21.67 -7.79 10.03
CA GLU A 219 21.93 -7.88 8.59
C GLU A 219 22.10 -9.35 8.21
N PHE A 220 21.48 -9.76 7.11
CA PHE A 220 21.50 -11.14 6.63
C PHE A 220 21.27 -11.19 5.11
N ALA A 221 21.82 -12.20 4.46
CA ALA A 221 21.62 -12.42 3.04
C ALA A 221 20.23 -13.03 2.77
N VAL A 222 19.46 -12.39 1.88
CA VAL A 222 18.14 -12.88 1.46
C VAL A 222 18.27 -13.66 0.16
N ARG A 223 17.72 -14.87 0.13
CA ARG A 223 17.62 -15.69 -1.08
C ARG A 223 16.26 -15.53 -1.75
N ASP A 224 16.26 -15.50 -3.07
CA ASP A 224 15.03 -15.57 -3.87
C ASP A 224 14.49 -17.00 -3.97
N GLY A 225 13.18 -17.13 -4.20
CA GLY A 225 12.50 -18.40 -4.40
C GLY A 225 11.22 -18.55 -3.59
N TYR A 226 10.55 -19.69 -3.76
CA TYR A 226 9.39 -20.05 -2.94
C TYR A 226 9.81 -20.71 -1.65
N ILE A 227 9.12 -20.38 -0.56
CA ILE A 227 9.34 -20.99 0.75
C ILE A 227 8.81 -22.42 0.74
N HIS A 228 9.65 -23.38 1.11
CA HIS A 228 9.32 -24.78 1.32
C HIS A 228 9.41 -25.13 2.80
N TYR A 229 8.68 -26.16 3.21
CA TYR A 229 8.84 -26.70 4.56
C TYR A 229 10.28 -27.23 4.76
N GLY A 230 10.78 -27.10 5.99
CA GLY A 230 12.14 -27.47 6.37
C GLY A 230 13.18 -26.37 6.13
N GLN A 231 12.84 -25.28 5.43
CA GLN A 231 13.76 -24.18 5.16
C GLN A 231 13.88 -23.17 6.31
N THR A 232 15.06 -22.57 6.41
CA THR A 232 15.35 -21.47 7.33
C THR A 232 14.76 -20.15 6.81
N VAL A 233 13.98 -19.48 7.65
CA VAL A 233 13.33 -18.20 7.35
C VAL A 233 13.53 -17.16 8.45
N LYS A 234 13.49 -15.89 8.08
CA LYS A 234 13.44 -14.75 8.99
C LYS A 234 12.15 -13.97 8.81
N LEU A 235 11.45 -13.69 9.90
CA LEU A 235 10.22 -12.90 9.90
C LEU A 235 10.50 -11.49 10.40
N VAL A 236 10.22 -10.49 9.57
CA VAL A 236 10.51 -9.07 9.86
C VAL A 236 9.24 -8.25 9.76
N CYS A 237 8.89 -7.51 10.82
CA CYS A 237 7.71 -6.65 10.83
C CYS A 237 7.85 -5.55 9.78
N SER A 238 6.87 -5.43 8.87
CA SER A 238 6.93 -4.46 7.78
C SER A 238 6.76 -3.00 8.21
N VAL A 239 6.40 -2.77 9.49
CA VAL A 239 6.17 -1.42 10.04
C VAL A 239 7.33 -1.01 10.93
N THR A 240 7.71 -1.86 11.90
CA THR A 240 8.74 -1.51 12.90
C THR A 240 10.15 -1.99 12.54
N GLY A 241 10.29 -2.88 11.54
CA GLY A 241 11.57 -3.52 11.22
C GLY A 241 12.01 -4.58 12.23
N MET A 242 11.27 -4.80 13.32
CA MET A 242 11.60 -5.83 14.31
C MET A 242 11.58 -7.22 13.69
N ALA A 243 12.60 -8.01 13.97
CA ALA A 243 12.75 -9.37 13.46
C ALA A 243 12.62 -10.42 14.58
N LEU A 244 12.06 -11.58 14.25
CA LEU A 244 12.23 -12.78 15.06
C LEU A 244 13.61 -13.41 14.76
N PRO A 245 14.14 -14.26 15.67
CA PRO A 245 15.32 -15.07 15.42
C PRO A 245 15.18 -15.95 14.16
N ARG A 246 16.24 -16.64 13.73
CA ARG A 246 16.14 -17.64 12.66
C ARG A 246 15.14 -18.75 13.04
N LEU A 247 14.18 -18.99 12.14
CA LEU A 247 13.13 -19.99 12.31
C LEU A 247 13.20 -21.03 11.20
N VAL A 248 12.87 -22.28 11.50
CA VAL A 248 12.60 -23.30 10.48
C VAL A 248 11.09 -23.50 10.41
N ILE A 249 10.52 -23.24 9.23
CA ILE A 249 9.08 -23.44 9.01
C ILE A 249 8.78 -24.92 8.79
N ARG A 250 7.91 -25.49 9.63
CA ARG A 250 7.53 -26.91 9.60
C ARG A 250 6.04 -27.07 9.39
N LYS A 251 5.66 -28.14 8.69
CA LYS A 251 4.26 -28.46 8.39
C LYS A 251 3.59 -29.04 9.62
N VAL A 252 2.36 -28.62 9.89
CA VAL A 252 1.57 -29.14 11.01
C VAL A 252 0.45 -30.02 10.50
N ASP A 253 0.42 -31.27 10.97
CA ASP A 253 -0.76 -32.12 10.88
C ASP A 253 -1.26 -32.43 12.29
N LYS A 254 -2.52 -32.11 12.55
CA LYS A 254 -3.16 -32.14 13.87
C LYS A 254 -2.36 -31.32 14.91
N GLN A 255 -1.64 -32.00 15.81
CA GLN A 255 -0.81 -31.42 16.87
C GLN A 255 0.66 -31.87 16.74
N THR A 256 1.06 -32.29 15.54
CA THR A 256 2.42 -32.76 15.28
C THR A 256 3.08 -31.92 14.20
N ALA A 257 4.32 -31.52 14.47
CA ALA A 257 5.23 -30.94 13.48
C ALA A 257 5.88 -32.08 12.68
N LEU A 258 5.79 -32.00 11.36
CA LEU A 258 6.42 -32.94 10.44
C LEU A 258 7.81 -32.42 10.05
N MET A 259 8.85 -33.19 10.34
CA MET A 259 10.24 -32.77 10.12
C MET A 259 10.77 -33.09 8.72
N ASP A 260 10.13 -34.01 8.01
CA ASP A 260 10.49 -34.51 6.68
C ASP A 260 9.67 -33.87 5.55
N ALA A 261 8.78 -32.93 5.88
CA ALA A 261 8.00 -32.22 4.88
C ALA A 261 8.89 -31.25 4.09
N ASP A 262 8.84 -31.36 2.76
CA ASP A 262 9.65 -30.62 1.80
C ASP A 262 8.81 -29.83 0.78
N ASP A 263 7.48 -29.93 0.85
CA ASP A 263 6.60 -29.30 -0.14
C ASP A 263 6.51 -27.77 0.03
N PRO A 264 6.20 -27.00 -1.05
CA PRO A 264 6.03 -25.56 -0.97
C PRO A 264 4.95 -25.16 0.04
N VAL A 265 5.22 -24.13 0.83
CA VAL A 265 4.26 -23.53 1.76
C VAL A 265 3.19 -22.81 0.96
N SER A 266 1.92 -23.11 1.26
CA SER A 266 0.76 -22.59 0.53
C SER A 266 -0.18 -21.78 1.41
N GLN A 267 -1.03 -20.98 0.79
CA GLN A 267 -2.01 -20.13 1.48
C GLN A 267 -2.91 -20.93 2.43
N LEU A 268 -3.11 -20.41 3.65
CA LEU A 268 -3.95 -20.98 4.71
C LEU A 268 -3.51 -22.38 5.19
N HIS A 269 -2.26 -22.77 4.93
CA HIS A 269 -1.67 -23.94 5.57
C HIS A 269 -1.46 -23.71 7.07
N LYS A 270 -1.51 -24.81 7.83
CA LYS A 270 -1.06 -24.83 9.21
C LYS A 270 0.44 -25.17 9.24
N CYS A 271 1.20 -24.31 9.88
CA CYS A 271 2.63 -24.42 10.06
C CYS A 271 3.03 -24.10 11.49
N CYS A 272 4.26 -24.45 11.86
CA CYS A 272 4.89 -24.05 13.11
C CYS A 272 6.31 -23.55 12.79
N PHE A 273 6.88 -22.83 13.74
CA PHE A 273 8.21 -22.22 13.58
C PHE A 273 9.11 -22.73 14.69
N TYR A 274 10.02 -23.63 14.33
CA TYR A 274 11.09 -24.10 15.22
C TYR A 274 12.17 -23.02 15.31
N LEU A 275 12.62 -22.68 16.51
CA LEU A 275 13.74 -21.76 16.70
C LEU A 275 15.04 -22.51 16.40
N LYS A 276 15.75 -22.09 15.36
CA LYS A 276 16.95 -22.77 14.90
C LYS A 276 18.02 -22.82 16.01
N ASP A 277 18.75 -23.92 16.07
CA ASP A 277 19.82 -24.17 17.06
C ASP A 277 19.35 -24.28 18.53
N THR A 278 18.06 -24.54 18.76
CA THR A 278 17.48 -24.75 20.10
C THR A 278 17.07 -26.22 20.33
N ASP A 279 16.91 -26.63 21.59
CA ASP A 279 16.40 -27.97 21.92
C ASP A 279 14.87 -28.04 21.76
N ARG A 280 14.41 -28.23 20.52
CA ARG A 280 12.98 -28.39 20.15
C ARG A 280 12.08 -27.23 20.62
N MET A 281 12.59 -26.00 20.63
CA MET A 281 11.79 -24.83 21.01
C MET A 281 11.01 -24.30 19.81
N TYR A 282 9.73 -24.02 20.00
CA TYR A 282 8.85 -23.49 18.98
C TYR A 282 8.26 -22.14 19.37
N LEU A 283 8.02 -21.29 18.38
CA LEU A 283 7.29 -20.04 18.53
C LEU A 283 5.84 -20.35 18.89
N CYS A 284 5.46 -20.05 20.13
CA CYS A 284 4.17 -20.40 20.70
C CYS A 284 3.49 -19.17 21.26
N LEU A 285 2.18 -19.07 21.10
CA LEU A 285 1.40 -18.11 21.87
C LEU A 285 0.99 -18.70 23.22
N SER A 286 0.94 -17.87 24.24
CA SER A 286 0.29 -18.14 25.51
C SER A 286 -0.53 -16.91 25.89
N GLN A 287 -1.86 -17.04 25.79
CA GLN A 287 -2.80 -15.93 25.91
C GLN A 287 -2.50 -14.82 24.89
N GLU A 288 -1.95 -13.69 25.31
CA GLU A 288 -1.57 -12.55 24.46
C GLU A 288 -0.05 -12.43 24.28
N ARG A 289 0.73 -13.30 24.92
CA ARG A 289 2.20 -13.28 24.87
C ARG A 289 2.74 -14.27 23.84
N ILE A 290 3.85 -13.90 23.22
CA ILE A 290 4.66 -14.79 22.40
C ILE A 290 5.78 -15.35 23.28
N ILE A 291 5.88 -16.68 23.34
CA ILE A 291 6.83 -17.42 24.15
C ILE A 291 7.53 -18.50 23.32
N GLN A 292 8.59 -19.05 23.86
CA GLN A 292 9.19 -20.28 23.35
C GLN A 292 8.62 -21.45 24.15
N PHE A 293 8.14 -22.49 23.46
CA PHE A 293 7.61 -23.68 24.10
C PHE A 293 8.29 -24.92 23.55
N GLN A 294 8.75 -25.79 24.45
CA GLN A 294 9.46 -27.00 24.06
C GLN A 294 8.49 -28.08 23.59
N ALA A 295 8.75 -28.66 22.42
CA ALA A 295 7.96 -29.78 21.91
C ALA A 295 8.39 -31.12 22.54
N THR A 296 7.44 -32.06 22.59
CA THR A 296 7.68 -33.42 23.08
C THR A 296 8.01 -34.32 21.90
N ALA A 297 9.10 -35.09 21.98
CA ALA A 297 9.44 -36.08 20.97
C ALA A 297 8.37 -37.18 20.90
N CYS A 298 8.02 -37.63 19.69
CA CYS A 298 7.09 -38.74 19.52
C CYS A 298 7.81 -40.08 19.75
N SER A 299 7.29 -40.93 20.64
CA SER A 299 7.90 -42.23 20.96
C SER A 299 7.79 -43.26 19.83
N LYS A 300 6.86 -43.07 18.88
CA LYS A 300 6.57 -44.02 17.80
C LYS A 300 7.14 -43.61 16.44
N GLU A 301 7.36 -42.31 16.22
CA GLU A 301 7.71 -41.75 14.91
C GLU A 301 8.80 -40.69 15.10
N THR A 302 10.03 -41.00 14.72
CA THR A 302 11.19 -40.12 14.93
C THR A 302 11.17 -38.87 14.07
N ASN A 303 10.37 -38.83 13.01
CA ASN A 303 10.19 -37.67 12.12
C ASN A 303 9.08 -36.70 12.58
N LYS A 304 8.51 -36.90 13.78
CA LYS A 304 7.45 -36.06 14.32
C LYS A 304 7.72 -35.58 15.74
N GLU A 305 7.31 -34.36 15.99
CA GLU A 305 7.33 -33.75 17.33
C GLU A 305 5.93 -33.27 17.69
N ILE A 306 5.50 -33.54 18.92
CA ILE A 306 4.20 -33.12 19.45
C ILE A 306 4.34 -31.67 19.94
N ILE A 307 3.57 -30.77 19.35
CA ILE A 307 3.61 -29.33 19.62
C ILE A 307 2.36 -28.88 20.38
N ASN A 308 2.47 -27.78 21.11
CA ASN A 308 1.32 -27.12 21.73
C ASN A 308 0.38 -26.53 20.67
N ASP A 309 -0.93 -26.50 20.92
CA ASP A 309 -1.91 -25.86 20.04
C ASP A 309 -1.56 -24.38 19.74
N GLY A 310 -0.94 -23.69 20.70
CA GLY A 310 -0.47 -22.31 20.56
C GLY A 310 0.74 -22.15 19.63
N ALA A 311 1.43 -23.24 19.27
CA ALA A 311 2.54 -23.23 18.31
C ALA A 311 2.10 -23.50 16.86
N SER A 312 0.82 -23.85 16.64
CA SER A 312 0.24 -24.05 15.31
C SER A 312 -0.29 -22.73 14.74
N TRP A 313 0.43 -22.15 13.80
CA TRP A 313 0.05 -20.93 13.10
C TRP A 313 -0.58 -21.24 11.74
N THR A 314 -1.51 -20.39 11.31
CA THR A 314 -2.01 -20.38 9.93
C THR A 314 -1.35 -19.22 9.21
N ILE A 315 -0.72 -19.51 8.07
CA ILE A 315 0.02 -18.53 7.27
C ILE A 315 -0.80 -18.11 6.05
N ILE A 316 -0.77 -16.81 5.74
CA ILE A 316 -1.45 -16.26 4.56
C ILE A 316 -0.71 -15.03 4.06
N SER A 317 -0.52 -14.92 2.75
CA SER A 317 0.07 -13.74 2.13
C SER A 317 -0.85 -12.54 2.22
N THR A 318 -0.27 -11.38 2.47
CA THR A 318 -0.99 -10.11 2.62
C THR A 318 -0.52 -9.09 1.60
N ASP A 319 -1.38 -8.10 1.34
CA ASP A 319 -1.09 -6.98 0.46
C ASP A 319 -1.54 -5.67 1.09
N LYS A 320 -1.05 -4.57 0.52
CA LYS A 320 -1.46 -3.22 0.89
C LYS A 320 -1.82 -2.40 -0.34
N ALA A 321 -2.91 -1.64 -0.24
CA ALA A 321 -3.17 -0.51 -1.11
C ALA A 321 -3.01 0.77 -0.29
N GLU A 322 -2.20 1.71 -0.78
CA GLU A 322 -1.86 2.95 -0.08
C GLU A 322 -2.14 4.11 -1.03
N TYR A 323 -2.88 5.09 -0.53
CA TYR A 323 -3.34 6.23 -1.30
C TYR A 323 -3.08 7.51 -0.53
N THR A 324 -2.30 8.40 -1.13
CA THR A 324 -1.83 9.63 -0.49
C THR A 324 -2.26 10.83 -1.32
N PHE A 325 -2.87 11.82 -0.67
CA PHE A 325 -3.33 13.03 -1.32
C PHE A 325 -3.25 14.24 -0.38
N TYR A 326 -3.15 15.43 -0.97
CA TYR A 326 -3.12 16.70 -0.27
C TYR A 326 -3.87 17.79 -1.03
N GLU A 327 -4.63 18.60 -0.32
CA GLU A 327 -5.39 19.73 -0.87
C GLU A 327 -4.49 20.97 -0.99
N GLY A 328 -3.74 21.07 -2.09
CA GLY A 328 -2.70 22.09 -2.28
C GLY A 328 -3.20 23.53 -2.34
N MET A 329 -4.44 23.73 -2.80
CA MET A 329 -5.09 25.04 -2.92
C MET A 329 -6.34 25.16 -2.04
N GLY A 330 -6.43 24.33 -0.98
CA GLY A 330 -7.60 24.24 -0.11
C GLY A 330 -8.67 23.25 -0.60
N PRO A 331 -9.85 23.23 0.04
CA PRO A 331 -10.90 22.25 -0.23
C PRO A 331 -11.38 22.26 -1.68
N VAL A 332 -11.59 21.07 -2.24
CA VAL A 332 -12.10 20.88 -3.60
C VAL A 332 -13.51 20.27 -3.60
N LEU A 333 -14.30 20.54 -4.64
CA LEU A 333 -15.67 20.03 -4.78
C LEU A 333 -15.73 18.58 -5.28
N THR A 334 -14.71 18.15 -6.03
CA THR A 334 -14.65 16.83 -6.64
C THR A 334 -13.90 15.86 -5.71
N PRO A 335 -14.34 14.59 -5.59
CA PRO A 335 -13.64 13.60 -4.79
C PRO A 335 -12.16 13.50 -5.19
N VAL A 336 -11.27 13.20 -4.24
CA VAL A 336 -9.83 13.07 -4.53
C VAL A 336 -9.51 11.80 -5.33
N THR A 337 -10.45 10.86 -5.41
CA THR A 337 -10.34 9.60 -6.15
C THR A 337 -10.87 9.71 -7.59
N PRO A 338 -10.38 8.90 -8.55
CA PRO A 338 -9.36 7.85 -8.39
C PRO A 338 -7.97 8.43 -8.13
N VAL A 339 -7.30 7.96 -7.06
CA VAL A 339 -5.95 8.42 -6.72
C VAL A 339 -4.96 7.74 -7.69
N PRO A 340 -4.11 8.51 -8.39
CA PRO A 340 -3.09 7.95 -9.26
C PRO A 340 -1.99 7.28 -8.42
N VAL A 341 -1.55 6.11 -8.87
CA VAL A 341 -0.48 5.34 -8.23
C VAL A 341 0.63 5.15 -9.23
N VAL A 342 1.84 5.63 -8.92
CA VAL A 342 3.03 5.45 -9.76
C VAL A 342 3.81 4.25 -9.27
N GLU A 343 4.05 3.29 -10.15
CA GLU A 343 4.76 2.05 -9.84
C GLU A 343 6.23 2.11 -10.26
N SER A 344 6.55 2.76 -11.39
CA SER A 344 7.92 2.89 -11.85
C SER A 344 8.16 4.18 -12.64
N LEU A 345 9.43 4.61 -12.67
CA LEU A 345 9.95 5.71 -13.48
C LEU A 345 10.97 5.15 -14.47
N GLN A 346 10.83 5.51 -15.74
CA GLN A 346 11.78 5.14 -16.79
C GLN A 346 12.23 6.40 -17.54
N LEU A 347 13.54 6.66 -17.53
CA LEU A 347 14.14 7.77 -18.27
C LEU A 347 14.42 7.33 -19.70
N ASN A 348 13.89 8.10 -20.66
CA ASN A 348 14.09 7.91 -22.09
C ASN A 348 14.80 9.15 -22.67
N GLY A 349 15.87 8.93 -23.43
CA GLY A 349 16.67 10.00 -24.03
C GLY A 349 17.77 10.56 -23.11
N GLY A 350 18.37 11.68 -23.53
CA GLY A 350 19.45 12.37 -22.82
C GLY A 350 19.93 13.61 -23.61
N GLY A 351 20.52 14.59 -22.93
CA GLY A 351 20.90 15.87 -23.54
C GLY A 351 19.72 16.85 -23.67
N ASP A 352 19.48 17.37 -24.87
CA ASP A 352 18.58 18.53 -25.09
C ASP A 352 17.08 18.23 -24.88
N VAL A 353 16.64 16.97 -24.93
CA VAL A 353 15.27 16.55 -24.57
C VAL A 353 15.31 15.21 -23.84
N ALA A 354 15.31 15.26 -22.50
CA ALA A 354 15.13 14.09 -21.66
C ALA A 354 13.64 13.92 -21.32
N MET A 355 13.13 12.70 -21.45
CA MET A 355 11.73 12.37 -21.24
C MET A 355 11.61 11.33 -20.13
N LEU A 356 10.74 11.59 -19.15
CA LEU A 356 10.46 10.64 -18.08
C LEU A 356 9.10 9.97 -18.33
N GLU A 357 9.10 8.64 -18.42
CA GLU A 357 7.91 7.81 -18.47
C GLU A 357 7.54 7.34 -17.06
N LEU A 358 6.29 7.60 -16.67
CA LEU A 358 5.68 7.15 -15.44
C LEU A 358 4.72 6.02 -15.79
N THR A 359 4.94 4.83 -15.24
CA THR A 359 4.02 3.69 -15.35
C THR A 359 3.28 3.48 -14.05
N GLY A 360 1.98 3.17 -14.11
CA GLY A 360 1.17 3.06 -12.92
C GLY A 360 -0.31 2.82 -13.19
N GLN A 361 -1.17 3.42 -12.38
CA GLN A 361 -2.63 3.23 -12.45
C GLN A 361 -3.36 4.55 -12.22
N ASN A 362 -4.58 4.64 -12.74
CA ASN A 362 -5.51 5.78 -12.56
C ASN A 362 -4.99 7.13 -13.08
N PHE A 363 -4.14 7.14 -14.09
CA PHE A 363 -3.74 8.40 -14.72
C PHE A 363 -4.88 9.01 -15.54
N THR A 364 -4.92 10.34 -15.59
CA THR A 364 -5.92 11.09 -16.38
C THR A 364 -5.25 12.27 -17.09
N PRO A 365 -5.86 12.81 -18.16
CA PRO A 365 -5.35 14.00 -18.85
C PRO A 365 -5.22 15.26 -17.99
N ASN A 366 -5.92 15.29 -16.84
CA ASN A 366 -5.97 16.41 -15.91
C ASN A 366 -4.81 16.42 -14.90
N LEU A 367 -3.91 15.43 -14.98
CA LEU A 367 -2.72 15.35 -14.14
C LEU A 367 -1.53 16.03 -14.84
N ARG A 368 -0.68 16.64 -14.02
CA ARG A 368 0.62 17.18 -14.40
C ARG A 368 1.70 16.59 -13.50
N VAL A 369 2.84 16.23 -14.08
CA VAL A 369 4.02 15.81 -13.34
C VAL A 369 4.75 17.04 -12.82
N TRP A 370 5.16 17.00 -11.56
CA TRP A 370 5.97 18.03 -10.94
C TRP A 370 7.27 17.40 -10.43
N PHE A 371 8.37 18.10 -10.67
CA PHE A 371 9.69 17.77 -10.14
C PHE A 371 10.00 18.82 -9.06
N GLY A 372 9.94 18.43 -7.80
CA GLY A 372 10.01 19.39 -6.71
C GLY A 372 8.92 20.48 -6.88
N ASP A 373 9.35 21.73 -7.03
CA ASP A 373 8.47 22.89 -7.21
C ASP A 373 8.29 23.33 -8.67
N VAL A 374 8.68 22.50 -9.64
CA VAL A 374 8.63 22.81 -11.07
C VAL A 374 7.61 21.90 -11.77
N GLU A 375 6.58 22.50 -12.37
CA GLU A 375 5.64 21.79 -13.25
C GLU A 375 6.33 21.41 -14.56
N ALA A 376 6.15 20.16 -15.00
CA ALA A 376 6.69 19.64 -16.25
C ALA A 376 5.62 19.51 -17.34
N ASP A 377 6.03 19.70 -18.59
CA ASP A 377 5.18 19.45 -19.76
C ASP A 377 4.82 17.97 -19.83
N THR A 378 3.54 17.68 -19.55
CA THR A 378 3.05 16.32 -19.33
C THR A 378 2.14 15.88 -20.47
N MET A 379 2.42 14.70 -21.03
CA MET A 379 1.69 14.03 -22.09
C MET A 379 1.02 12.77 -21.55
N TYR A 380 -0.30 12.79 -21.48
CA TYR A 380 -1.10 11.61 -21.13
C TYR A 380 -1.14 10.62 -22.29
N ARG A 381 -0.80 9.35 -22.05
CA ARG A 381 -0.96 8.26 -23.02
C ARG A 381 -2.22 7.45 -22.74
N CYS A 382 -2.30 6.88 -21.52
CA CYS A 382 -3.43 6.07 -21.07
C CYS A 382 -3.49 6.05 -19.53
N GLY A 383 -4.48 5.36 -18.96
CA GLY A 383 -4.65 5.24 -17.51
C GLY A 383 -3.48 4.59 -16.76
N GLU A 384 -2.51 4.03 -17.49
CA GLU A 384 -1.35 3.32 -16.96
C GLU A 384 0.00 3.94 -17.36
N SER A 385 0.03 4.91 -18.28
CA SER A 385 1.26 5.56 -18.75
C SER A 385 1.10 7.06 -18.99
N VAL A 386 2.04 7.82 -18.46
CA VAL A 386 2.19 9.27 -18.67
C VAL A 386 3.65 9.56 -18.99
N LEU A 387 3.90 10.45 -19.94
CA LEU A 387 5.22 11.00 -20.24
C LEU A 387 5.32 12.44 -19.74
N CYS A 388 6.51 12.88 -19.38
CA CYS A 388 6.79 14.29 -19.18
C CYS A 388 8.19 14.67 -19.63
N VAL A 389 8.36 15.93 -20.03
CA VAL A 389 9.69 16.50 -20.32
C VAL A 389 10.40 16.74 -18.98
N VAL A 390 11.61 16.23 -18.84
CA VAL A 390 12.44 16.49 -17.65
C VAL A 390 12.85 17.96 -17.67
N PRO A 391 12.52 18.76 -16.63
CA PRO A 391 12.92 20.16 -16.57
C PRO A 391 14.44 20.33 -16.58
N ASP A 392 14.92 21.40 -17.20
CA ASP A 392 16.33 21.78 -17.09
C ASP A 392 16.69 22.12 -15.64
N ILE A 393 17.93 21.82 -15.22
CA ILE A 393 18.36 22.05 -13.84
C ILE A 393 18.30 23.53 -13.43
N SER A 394 18.42 24.46 -14.38
CA SER A 394 18.29 25.90 -14.14
C SER A 394 16.91 26.30 -13.59
N ALA A 395 15.87 25.49 -13.82
CA ALA A 395 14.53 25.74 -13.30
C ALA A 395 14.46 25.67 -11.76
N PHE A 396 15.39 24.93 -11.14
CA PHE A 396 15.48 24.79 -9.68
C PHE A 396 16.30 25.91 -9.04
N ARG A 397 17.36 26.36 -9.71
CA ARG A 397 18.23 27.45 -9.25
C ARG A 397 18.76 28.25 -10.45
N GLU A 398 18.47 29.55 -10.44
CA GLU A 398 18.99 30.47 -11.45
C GLU A 398 20.53 30.41 -11.51
N GLY A 399 21.06 30.33 -12.73
CA GLY A 399 22.52 30.28 -13.00
C GLY A 399 23.14 28.88 -13.06
N TRP A 400 22.39 27.81 -12.73
CA TRP A 400 22.89 26.44 -12.88
C TRP A 400 22.84 26.01 -14.35
N ARG A 401 24.00 25.73 -14.96
CA ARG A 401 24.11 25.20 -16.33
C ARG A 401 24.40 23.70 -16.40
N TRP A 402 24.95 23.15 -15.33
CA TRP A 402 25.18 21.71 -15.16
C TRP A 402 25.20 21.40 -13.66
N VAL A 403 24.96 20.14 -13.32
CA VAL A 403 24.94 19.70 -11.93
C VAL A 403 26.36 19.36 -11.49
N ARG A 404 26.84 19.91 -10.38
CA ARG A 404 28.18 19.58 -9.82
C ARG A 404 28.16 18.35 -8.90
N GLN A 405 27.00 18.08 -8.31
CA GLN A 405 26.73 16.94 -7.42
C GLN A 405 25.35 16.40 -7.74
N PRO A 406 25.05 15.11 -7.51
CA PRO A 406 23.71 14.57 -7.73
C PRO A 406 22.64 15.37 -6.99
N VAL A 407 21.61 15.84 -7.71
CA VAL A 407 20.46 16.54 -7.12
C VAL A 407 19.24 15.65 -7.22
N GLN A 408 18.70 15.26 -6.06
CA GLN A 408 17.46 14.49 -5.97
C GLN A 408 16.27 15.41 -5.76
N VAL A 409 15.22 15.22 -6.55
CA VAL A 409 13.95 15.94 -6.44
C VAL A 409 12.79 14.95 -6.33
N PRO A 410 11.78 15.22 -5.49
CA PRO A 410 10.60 14.38 -5.44
C PRO A 410 9.80 14.53 -6.73
N VAL A 411 9.23 13.42 -7.21
CA VAL A 411 8.27 13.44 -8.32
C VAL A 411 6.87 13.39 -7.72
N THR A 412 5.99 14.29 -8.12
CA THR A 412 4.60 14.35 -7.65
C THR A 412 3.63 14.50 -8.81
N LEU A 413 2.42 13.95 -8.67
CA LEU A 413 1.34 14.18 -9.63
C LEU A 413 0.38 15.22 -9.07
N VAL A 414 0.02 16.22 -9.86
CA VAL A 414 -0.85 17.31 -9.44
C VAL A 414 -2.06 17.39 -10.37
N ARG A 415 -3.25 17.44 -9.79
CA ARG A 415 -4.52 17.61 -10.52
C ARG A 415 -4.76 19.09 -10.83
N ASN A 416 -5.52 19.35 -11.89
CA ASN A 416 -5.83 20.71 -12.35
C ASN A 416 -6.54 21.61 -11.31
N ASP A 417 -7.15 21.05 -10.28
CA ASP A 417 -7.79 21.74 -9.15
C ASP A 417 -6.90 21.84 -7.89
N GLY A 418 -5.61 21.54 -8.02
CA GLY A 418 -4.63 21.76 -6.97
C GLY A 418 -4.43 20.58 -6.00
N ILE A 419 -5.07 19.43 -6.22
CA ILE A 419 -4.78 18.22 -5.45
C ILE A 419 -3.39 17.69 -5.80
N ILE A 420 -2.57 17.48 -4.78
CA ILE A 420 -1.23 16.88 -4.89
C ILE A 420 -1.33 15.41 -4.50
N TYR A 421 -0.80 14.54 -5.34
CA TYR A 421 -0.63 13.12 -5.07
C TYR A 421 0.87 12.84 -4.94
N ALA A 422 1.29 12.60 -3.70
CA ALA A 422 2.67 12.25 -3.40
C ALA A 422 3.04 10.92 -4.04
N THR A 423 4.22 10.86 -4.66
CA THR A 423 4.83 9.57 -5.02
C THR A 423 5.97 9.28 -4.05
N ALA A 424 6.28 8.00 -3.83
CA ALA A 424 7.46 7.58 -3.08
C ALA A 424 8.75 7.69 -3.91
N LEU A 425 8.68 8.25 -5.13
CA LEU A 425 9.75 8.22 -6.12
C LEU A 425 10.44 9.58 -6.22
N THR A 426 11.75 9.53 -6.39
CA THR A 426 12.61 10.70 -6.60
C THR A 426 13.32 10.59 -7.93
N PHE A 427 13.47 11.72 -8.63
CA PHE A 427 14.31 11.82 -9.81
C PHE A 427 15.68 12.38 -9.41
N THR A 428 16.77 11.80 -9.94
CA THR A 428 18.13 12.23 -9.66
C THR A 428 18.76 12.84 -10.90
N TYR A 429 19.08 14.13 -10.85
CA TYR A 429 19.94 14.76 -11.84
C TYR A 429 21.39 14.42 -11.52
N THR A 430 22.06 13.73 -12.44
CA THR A 430 23.48 13.37 -12.29
C THR A 430 24.37 14.39 -13.01
N PRO A 431 25.56 14.70 -12.46
CA PRO A 431 26.56 15.50 -13.18
C PRO A 431 26.92 14.85 -14.52
N GLU A 432 26.69 15.56 -15.62
CA GLU A 432 27.30 15.13 -16.89
C GLU A 432 28.81 15.41 -16.85
N PRO A 433 29.65 14.48 -17.32
CA PRO A 433 31.08 14.76 -17.52
C PRO A 433 31.27 15.76 -18.66
N GLY A 434 31.27 17.05 -18.33
CA GLY A 434 31.71 18.16 -19.19
C GLY A 434 30.60 18.87 -19.99
N PRO A 435 30.85 20.10 -20.48
CA PRO A 435 29.87 20.88 -21.22
C PRO A 435 29.67 20.30 -22.62
N ARG A 436 28.46 19.84 -22.94
CA ARG A 436 28.05 19.57 -24.32
C ARG A 436 27.64 20.88 -25.01
N PRO A 437 28.02 21.11 -26.27
CA PRO A 437 27.43 22.18 -27.07
C PRO A 437 25.95 21.85 -27.34
N HIS A 438 25.04 22.76 -26.97
CA HIS A 438 23.60 22.65 -27.22
C HIS A 438 23.31 22.40 -28.72
N CYS A 439 22.46 21.42 -29.03
CA CYS A 439 22.00 21.22 -30.41
C CYS A 439 20.88 22.21 -30.73
N SER A 440 21.17 23.19 -31.59
CA SER A 440 20.25 24.26 -32.00
C SER A 440 18.95 23.77 -32.66
N ALA A 441 18.92 22.51 -33.12
CA ALA A 441 17.75 21.90 -33.74
C ALA A 441 16.63 21.55 -32.74
N ALA A 442 16.96 21.12 -31.51
CA ALA A 442 15.95 20.72 -30.52
C ALA A 442 15.15 21.93 -29.97
N GLY A 443 15.83 23.07 -29.77
CA GLY A 443 15.19 24.31 -29.33
C GLY A 443 14.21 24.91 -30.34
N ALA A 444 14.38 24.61 -31.64
CA ALA A 444 13.47 25.08 -32.69
C ALA A 444 12.13 24.31 -32.68
N ILE A 445 12.17 23.01 -32.37
CA ILE A 445 10.99 22.15 -32.32
C ILE A 445 10.10 22.53 -31.11
N LEU A 446 10.72 22.75 -29.95
CA LEU A 446 9.99 23.18 -28.73
C LEU A 446 9.32 24.56 -28.89
N ARG A 447 9.94 25.50 -29.61
CA ARG A 447 9.32 26.80 -29.89
C ARG A 447 8.13 26.71 -30.84
N SER A 448 8.16 25.82 -31.83
CA SER A 448 7.06 25.69 -32.80
C SER A 448 5.74 25.22 -32.18
N HIS A 449 5.76 24.44 -31.09
CA HIS A 449 4.56 24.04 -30.37
C HIS A 449 4.00 25.10 -29.43
N SER A 450 4.81 26.10 -29.04
CA SER A 450 4.35 27.22 -28.19
C SER A 450 3.60 28.31 -28.97
N THR A 451 3.78 28.40 -30.30
CA THR A 451 3.21 29.47 -31.14
C THR A 451 1.87 29.11 -31.79
N SER A 452 1.37 27.87 -31.67
CA SER A 452 0.11 27.46 -32.31
C SER A 452 -1.15 27.77 -31.48
N SER A 453 -1.04 28.47 -30.35
CA SER A 453 -2.19 28.79 -29.46
C SER A 453 -2.61 30.27 -29.44
N SER A 454 -2.13 31.11 -30.36
CA SER A 454 -2.62 32.50 -30.49
C SER A 454 -3.46 32.65 -31.75
N SER A 455 -4.79 32.60 -31.59
CA SER A 455 -5.76 33.02 -32.61
C SER A 455 -5.54 34.49 -32.98
N PRO A 456 -5.59 34.89 -34.27
CA PRO A 456 -5.51 36.30 -34.62
C PRO A 456 -6.86 36.98 -34.34
N ALA A 457 -6.82 38.07 -33.57
CA ALA A 457 -7.93 38.99 -33.42
C ALA A 457 -8.18 39.71 -34.76
N SER A 458 -9.35 39.52 -35.36
CA SER A 458 -9.78 40.25 -36.55
C SER A 458 -10.32 41.63 -36.14
N SER A 459 -9.55 42.66 -36.45
CA SER A 459 -9.93 44.07 -36.41
C SER A 459 -11.02 44.39 -37.46
N SER A 460 -12.08 45.04 -37.00
CA SER A 460 -13.06 45.75 -37.81
C SER A 460 -12.44 46.98 -38.49
N SER A 461 -12.95 47.35 -39.69
CA SER A 461 -13.08 48.72 -40.28
C SER A 461 -13.54 48.59 -41.76
N PRO A 462 -14.01 49.66 -42.47
CA PRO A 462 -15.43 49.79 -42.80
C PRO A 462 -15.71 49.86 -44.32
N LYS A 463 -16.90 49.43 -44.74
CA LYS A 463 -17.76 50.06 -45.77
C LYS A 463 -19.04 49.27 -45.94
#